data_AF-A0A7J7W309-F1
#
_entry.id   AF-A0A7J7W309-F1
#
_cell.length_a   1.000
_cell.length_b   1.000
_cell.length_c   1.000
_cell.angle_alpha   90.00
_cell.angle_beta   90.00
_cell.angle_gamma   90.00
#
_symmetry.space_group_name_H-M   'P 1'
#
loop_
_entity.id
_entity.type
_entity.pdbx_description
1 polymer ?
#
loop_
_entity_poly.entity_id
_entity_poly.type
_entity_poly.pdbx_seq_one_letter_code
_entity_poly.pdbx_strand_id
1 'polypeptide(L)'
;MFLVTFDFSDMPAAHMTFLRHRLFLVPVGEEGHVSPTHRLLCYLLHLRFRSSRSGRLSLHGDIRLLFSRRSLELDTGLPYELQAVTEAPHNPRYSPLP
;
A
#
# COMPACT_ATOMS: atom_id res chain seq x y z
N MET A 1 -14.89 -2.20 1.72
CA MET A 1 -14.16 -1.83 2.96
C MET A 1 -12.70 -2.19 2.77
N PHE A 2 -11.76 -1.29 3.09
CA PHE A 2 -10.31 -1.55 3.02
C PHE A 2 -9.78 -1.83 4.42
N LEU A 3 -8.91 -2.83 4.57
CA LEU A 3 -8.19 -3.10 5.81
C LEU A 3 -6.70 -2.88 5.57
N VAL A 4 -6.10 -1.95 6.29
CA VAL A 4 -4.69 -1.60 6.16
C VAL A 4 -4.05 -1.65 7.53
N THR A 5 -3.15 -2.60 7.72
CA THR A 5 -2.34 -2.72 8.94
C THR A 5 -1.15 -1.79 8.86
N PHE A 6 -0.84 -1.09 9.94
CA PHE A 6 0.32 -0.23 10.05
C PHE A 6 0.87 -0.25 11.48
N ASP A 7 2.17 -0.02 11.61
CA ASP A 7 2.83 0.24 12.88
C ASP A 7 3.79 1.42 12.71
N PHE A 8 3.47 2.52 13.40
CA PHE A 8 4.27 3.74 13.49
C PHE A 8 4.45 4.15 14.95
N SER A 9 4.45 3.18 15.88
CA SER A 9 4.73 3.42 17.29
C SER A 9 6.11 4.06 17.53
N ASP A 10 7.06 3.85 16.61
CA ASP A 10 8.40 4.43 16.62
C ASP A 10 8.50 5.80 15.91
N MET A 11 7.40 6.37 15.41
CA MET A 11 7.42 7.68 14.75
C MET A 11 7.71 8.80 15.78
N PRO A 12 8.79 9.59 15.60
CA PRO A 12 9.10 10.69 16.52
C PRO A 12 8.02 11.78 16.47
N ALA A 13 7.94 12.60 17.51
CA ALA A 13 7.03 13.75 17.54
C ALA A 13 7.34 14.74 16.40
N ALA A 14 6.30 15.41 15.89
CA ALA A 14 6.41 16.37 14.81
C ALA A 14 7.10 15.83 13.53
N HIS A 15 6.77 14.60 13.13
CA HIS A 15 7.20 13.97 11.88
C HIS A 15 6.00 13.56 11.02
N MET A 16 6.27 13.21 9.78
CA MET A 16 5.32 12.61 8.85
C MET A 16 5.92 11.39 8.14
N THR A 17 5.03 10.53 7.65
CA THR A 17 5.36 9.47 6.70
C THR A 17 4.17 9.20 5.79
N PHE A 18 4.31 8.22 4.92
CA PHE A 18 3.19 7.68 4.17
C PHE A 18 3.24 6.16 4.13
N LEU A 19 2.12 5.56 3.74
CA LEU A 19 1.96 4.14 3.55
C LEU A 19 1.26 3.92 2.21
N ARG A 20 1.74 2.93 1.46
CA ARG A 20 1.14 2.49 0.20
C ARG A 20 0.62 1.09 0.37
N HIS A 21 -0.69 0.95 0.25
CA HIS A 21 -1.36 -0.33 0.22
C HIS A 21 -1.75 -0.67 -1.22
N ARG A 22 -1.33 -1.84 -1.70
CA ARG A 22 -1.54 -2.31 -3.06
C ARG A 22 -2.25 -3.64 -3.01
N LEU A 23 -3.26 -3.82 -3.86
CA LEU A 23 -3.88 -5.12 -4.09
C LEU A 23 -3.52 -5.58 -5.49
N PHE A 24 -3.06 -6.81 -5.61
CA PHE A 24 -2.70 -7.44 -6.87
C PHE A 24 -3.56 -8.67 -7.13
N LEU A 25 -3.84 -8.95 -8.40
CA LEU A 25 -4.19 -10.27 -8.89
C LEU A 25 -2.91 -11.02 -9.25
N VAL A 26 -2.79 -12.24 -8.77
CA VAL A 26 -1.64 -13.12 -8.98
C VAL A 26 -2.14 -14.43 -9.61
N PRO A 27 -1.63 -14.86 -10.77
CA PRO A 27 -2.06 -16.11 -11.39
C PRO A 27 -1.79 -17.31 -10.47
N VAL A 28 -2.73 -18.25 -10.41
CA VAL A 28 -2.60 -19.52 -9.68
C VAL A 28 -2.09 -20.59 -10.65
N GLY A 29 -1.06 -21.34 -10.26
CA GLY A 29 -0.58 -22.52 -11.01
C GLY A 29 0.77 -22.39 -11.72
N GLU A 30 1.46 -21.25 -11.66
CA GLU A 30 2.88 -21.19 -12.03
C GLU A 30 3.75 -21.61 -10.83
N GLU A 31 3.85 -22.92 -10.60
CA GLU A 31 4.78 -23.51 -9.65
C GLU A 31 6.22 -23.29 -10.12
N GLY A 32 6.80 -22.17 -9.70
CA GLY A 32 8.21 -21.86 -9.93
C GLY A 32 8.37 -20.46 -10.50
N HIS A 33 8.71 -19.52 -9.62
CA HIS A 33 9.05 -18.15 -9.97
C HIS A 33 7.92 -17.37 -10.69
N VAL A 34 6.86 -17.03 -9.95
CA VAL A 34 5.96 -15.95 -10.37
C VAL A 34 6.78 -14.66 -10.42
N SER A 35 7.25 -14.32 -11.62
CA SER A 35 7.96 -13.07 -11.88
C SER A 35 7.08 -11.91 -11.41
N PRO A 36 7.61 -10.87 -10.75
CA PRO A 36 6.83 -9.68 -10.38
C PRO A 36 6.14 -9.02 -11.59
N THR A 37 6.57 -9.35 -12.82
CA THR A 37 5.91 -8.93 -14.07
C THR A 37 4.53 -9.55 -14.31
N HIS A 38 4.18 -10.66 -13.65
CA HIS A 38 2.90 -11.36 -13.81
C HIS A 38 1.84 -10.88 -12.81
N ARG A 39 2.20 -10.01 -11.86
CA ARG A 39 1.25 -9.43 -10.90
C ARG A 39 0.51 -8.27 -11.53
N LEU A 40 -0.82 -8.33 -11.55
CA LEU A 40 -1.66 -7.25 -12.06
C LEU A 40 -2.12 -6.39 -10.89
N LEU A 41 -1.72 -5.12 -10.87
CA LEU A 41 -2.23 -4.17 -9.88
C LEU A 41 -3.76 -4.02 -10.06
N CYS A 42 -4.52 -4.08 -8.98
CA CYS A 42 -5.95 -3.77 -8.94
C CYS A 42 -6.17 -2.34 -8.46
N TYR A 43 -5.55 -1.99 -7.32
CA TYR A 43 -5.56 -0.64 -6.81
C TYR A 43 -4.30 -0.29 -6.04
N LEU A 44 -4.03 1.00 -5.91
CA LEU A 44 -3.05 1.58 -5.01
C LEU A 44 -3.73 2.64 -4.13
N LEU A 45 -3.70 2.41 -2.82
CA LEU A 45 -4.16 3.32 -1.78
C LEU A 45 -2.94 3.98 -1.13
N HIS A 46 -2.91 5.30 -1.10
CA HIS A 46 -1.86 6.10 -0.48
C HIS A 46 -2.44 6.86 0.72
N LEU A 47 -1.88 6.54 1.90
CA LEU A 47 -2.25 7.14 3.18
C LEU A 47 -1.06 7.92 3.71
N ARG A 48 -1.30 9.13 4.19
CA ARG A 48 -0.27 9.95 4.84
C ARG A 48 -0.55 10.00 6.33
N PHE A 49 0.50 9.92 7.12
CA PHE A 49 0.43 9.98 8.57
C PHE A 49 1.30 11.12 9.10
N ARG A 50 0.87 11.70 10.22
CA ARG A 50 1.58 12.75 10.94
C ARG A 50 1.53 12.48 12.43
N SER A 51 2.64 12.70 13.12
CA SER A 51 2.67 12.79 14.57
C SER A 51 2.56 14.26 15.00
N SER A 52 1.78 14.53 16.04
CA SER A 52 1.71 15.85 16.67
C SER A 52 3.00 16.14 17.47
N ARG A 53 3.11 17.36 18.03
CA ARG A 53 4.17 17.68 19.01
C ARG A 53 4.10 16.84 20.29
N SER A 54 2.94 16.28 20.61
CA SER A 54 2.74 15.36 21.75
C SER A 54 2.82 13.88 21.35
N GLY A 55 3.25 13.56 20.12
CA GLY A 55 3.39 12.18 19.64
C GLY A 55 2.09 11.50 19.21
N ARG A 56 0.95 12.21 19.19
CA ARG A 56 -0.32 11.62 18.72
C ARG A 56 -0.28 11.43 17.21
N LEU A 57 -0.55 10.20 16.76
CA LEU A 57 -0.60 9.84 15.36
C LEU A 57 -1.97 10.15 14.76
N SER A 58 -1.99 10.71 13.55
CA SER A 58 -3.21 10.92 12.77
C SER A 58 -2.98 10.67 11.29
N LEU A 59 -4.06 10.37 10.56
CA LEU A 59 -4.08 10.50 9.11
C LEU A 59 -4.02 11.98 8.73
N HIS A 60 -3.23 12.30 7.70
CA HIS A 60 -2.89 13.67 7.35
C HIS A 60 -3.24 14.01 5.89
N GLY A 61 -4.16 14.95 5.70
CA GLY A 61 -4.61 15.37 4.38
C GLY A 61 -5.54 14.33 3.74
N ASP A 62 -5.46 14.19 2.41
CA ASP A 62 -6.39 13.35 1.66
C ASP A 62 -5.97 11.88 1.60
N ILE A 63 -6.97 11.02 1.45
CA ILE A 63 -6.80 9.62 1.07
C ILE A 63 -6.81 9.55 -0.46
N ARG A 64 -5.73 9.05 -1.07
CA ARG A 64 -5.63 8.92 -2.53
C ARG A 64 -5.75 7.46 -2.94
N LEU A 65 -6.64 7.17 -3.89
CA LEU A 65 -6.88 5.83 -4.41
C LEU A 65 -6.79 5.84 -5.94
N LEU A 66 -6.02 4.91 -6.48
CA LEU A 66 -5.88 4.69 -7.93
C LEU A 66 -6.35 3.28 -8.25
N PHE A 67 -7.24 3.13 -9.23
CA PHE A 67 -7.65 1.83 -9.76
C PHE A 67 -6.93 1.56 -11.08
N SER A 68 -6.46 0.33 -11.23
CA SER A 68 -5.93 -0.16 -12.49
C SER A 68 -7.07 -0.54 -13.41
N ARG A 69 -7.01 -0.10 -14.67
CA ARG A 69 -7.97 -0.52 -15.70
C ARG A 69 -7.73 -1.94 -16.18
N ARG A 70 -6.47 -2.38 -16.21
CA ARG A 70 -6.06 -3.69 -16.74
C ARG A 70 -6.66 -4.87 -15.95
N SER A 71 -6.87 -4.71 -14.65
CA SER A 71 -7.50 -5.75 -13.82
C SER A 71 -9.01 -5.86 -14.04
N LEU A 72 -9.67 -4.81 -14.54
CA LEU A 72 -11.12 -4.79 -14.77
C LEU A 72 -11.52 -5.48 -16.08
N GLU A 73 -10.57 -5.63 -17.01
CA GLU A 73 -10.78 -6.18 -18.36
C GLU A 73 -10.28 -7.64 -18.48
N LEU A 74 -10.08 -8.33 -17.35
CA LEU A 74 -9.42 -9.64 -17.31
C LEU A 74 -10.41 -10.80 -17.52
N ASP A 75 -10.72 -11.14 -18.77
CA ASP A 75 -11.53 -12.31 -19.19
C ASP A 75 -10.66 -13.50 -19.65
N THR A 76 -9.67 -13.91 -18.85
CA THR A 76 -8.69 -14.94 -19.28
C THR A 76 -9.12 -16.38 -18.99
N GLY A 77 -10.16 -16.59 -18.20
CA GLY A 77 -10.61 -17.93 -17.78
C GLY A 77 -9.64 -18.69 -16.87
N LEU A 78 -8.49 -18.08 -16.51
CA LEU A 78 -7.48 -18.64 -15.62
C LEU A 78 -7.74 -18.23 -14.16
N PRO A 79 -7.39 -19.08 -13.17
CA PRO A 79 -7.53 -18.73 -11.76
C PRO A 79 -6.51 -17.68 -11.33
N TYR A 80 -6.97 -16.66 -10.59
CA TYR A 80 -6.13 -15.66 -9.94
C TYR A 80 -6.47 -15.56 -8.45
N GLU A 81 -5.47 -15.28 -7.64
CA GLU A 81 -5.61 -14.97 -6.22
C GLU A 81 -5.33 -13.50 -5.94
N LEU A 82 -5.96 -12.98 -4.89
CA LEU A 82 -5.73 -11.63 -4.41
C LEU A 82 -4.57 -11.59 -3.42
N GLN A 83 -3.60 -10.74 -3.70
CA GLN A 83 -2.47 -10.50 -2.81
C GLN A 83 -2.41 -9.03 -2.40
N ALA A 84 -2.57 -8.78 -1.12
CA ALA A 84 -2.43 -7.45 -0.54
C ALA A 84 -1.00 -7.21 -0.05
N VAL A 85 -0.45 -6.04 -0.34
CA VAL A 85 0.90 -5.61 0.07
C VAL A 85 0.82 -4.22 0.67
N THR A 86 1.46 -4.03 1.81
CA THR A 86 1.55 -2.74 2.50
C THR A 86 3.00 -2.36 2.69
N GLU A 87 3.39 -1.20 2.19
CA GLU A 87 4.77 -0.70 2.22
C GLU A 87 4.82 0.71 2.82
N ALA A 88 5.78 0.94 3.72
CA ALA A 88 6.17 2.26 4.21
C ALA A 88 7.56 2.61 3.65
N PRO A 89 7.94 3.89 3.56
CA PRO A 89 9.31 4.26 3.19
C PRO A 89 10.31 3.75 4.23
N HIS A 90 11.53 3.45 3.79
CA HIS A 90 12.57 2.86 4.66
C HIS A 90 13.70 3.85 4.93
N ASN A 91 14.07 4.67 3.93
CA ASN A 91 15.24 5.54 3.99
C ASN A 91 14.96 6.90 3.31
N PRO A 92 14.54 7.95 4.06
CA PRO A 92 14.14 7.90 5.46
C PRO A 92 12.72 7.32 5.64
N ARG A 93 12.48 6.62 6.76
CA ARG A 93 11.13 6.16 7.15
C ARG A 93 10.23 7.30 7.62
N TYR A 94 10.81 8.31 8.26
CA TYR A 94 10.11 9.47 8.79
C TYR A 94 10.79 10.76 8.32
N SER A 95 9.98 11.76 7.97
CA SER A 95 10.45 13.10 7.64
C SER A 95 9.98 14.09 8.69
N PRO A 96 10.82 15.04 9.15
CA PRO A 96 10.36 16.10 10.04
C PRO A 96 9.28 16.93 9.35
N LEU A 97 8.34 17.44 10.13
CA LEU A 97 7.37 18.38 9.61
C LEU A 97 8.05 19.70 9.22
N PRO A 98 7.62 20.33 8.11
CA PRO A 98 8.03 21.69 7.79
C PRO A 98 7.50 22.70 8.81
#